data_AF-A0A5K0VEX1-F1
#
_entry.id   AF-A0A5K0VEX1-F1
#
_cell.length_a   1.000
_cell.length_b   1.000
_cell.length_c   1.000
_cell.angle_alpha   90.00
_cell.angle_beta   90.00
_cell.angle_gamma   90.00
#
_symmetry.space_group_name_H-M   'P 1'
#
loop_
_entity.id
_entity.type
_entity.pdbx_description
1 polymer ?
#
loop_
_entity_poly.entity_id
_entity_poly.type
_entity_poly.pdbx_seq_one_letter_code
_entity_poly.pdbx_strand_id
1 'polypeptide(L)'
;NPEKIVFHVVTDAMNYPAMMMWFLVNPPGKATIEILNIDELKWLPTGAHTLLQQLEKDYSSSSISRNRNPKYASPLNHLRFFLPELFPALHKIILLDHDVVVQRDLSRLWRLNMHGKVIGVVETCGDSESPRHLDTLLNFSDPLVASSFNSNTCLWAFGMNIFDLREWRRQNLTAVYHKWQEL
;
A
#
# COMPACT_ATOMS: atom_id res chain seq x y z
N ASN A 1 -7.22 24.24 -4.51
CA ASN A 1 -8.61 24.25 -4.04
C ASN A 1 -8.72 23.14 -3.00
N PRO A 2 -8.42 23.47 -1.72
CA PRO A 2 -8.34 22.48 -0.64
C PRO A 2 -9.66 21.74 -0.36
N GLU A 3 -10.80 22.37 -0.64
CA GLU A 3 -12.13 21.77 -0.48
C GLU A 3 -12.45 20.64 -1.47
N LYS A 4 -11.57 20.41 -2.46
CA LYS A 4 -11.61 19.24 -3.34
C LYS A 4 -10.66 18.11 -2.91
N ILE A 5 -9.98 18.27 -1.77
CA ILE A 5 -9.02 17.29 -1.25
C ILE A 5 -9.72 16.48 -0.15
N VAL A 6 -9.62 15.16 -0.26
CA VAL A 6 -10.05 14.22 0.77
C VAL A 6 -8.83 13.45 1.26
N PHE A 7 -8.60 13.45 2.57
CA PHE A 7 -7.64 12.57 3.23
C PHE A 7 -8.38 11.32 3.70
N HIS A 8 -7.94 10.16 3.23
CA HIS A 8 -8.44 8.87 3.72
C HIS A 8 -7.41 8.29 4.69
N VAL A 9 -7.76 8.20 5.96
CA VAL A 9 -6.93 7.59 7.00
C VAL A 9 -7.49 6.20 7.28
N VAL A 10 -6.77 5.17 6.88
CA VAL A 10 -7.18 3.78 7.13
C VAL A 10 -6.39 3.24 8.31
N THR A 11 -7.09 2.68 9.29
CA THR A 11 -6.51 2.22 10.54
C THR A 11 -7.21 0.96 11.05
N ASP A 12 -6.67 0.34 12.10
CA ASP A 12 -7.27 -0.83 12.75
C ASP A 12 -8.31 -0.41 13.81
N ALA A 13 -9.12 -1.36 14.30
CA ALA A 13 -10.13 -1.07 15.32
C ALA A 13 -9.53 -0.49 16.62
N MET A 14 -8.29 -0.83 16.97
CA MET A 14 -7.67 -0.33 18.19
C MET A 14 -7.35 1.17 18.11
N ASN A 15 -6.85 1.61 16.95
CA ASN A 15 -6.42 2.99 16.71
C ASN A 15 -7.56 3.89 16.20
N TYR A 16 -8.65 3.31 15.67
CA TYR A 16 -9.77 4.05 15.09
C TYR A 16 -10.36 5.15 16.00
N PRO A 17 -10.69 4.91 17.29
CA PRO A 17 -11.22 5.96 18.16
C PRO A 17 -10.22 7.10 18.39
N ALA A 18 -8.93 6.77 18.52
CA ALA A 18 -7.88 7.76 18.72
C ALA A 18 -7.70 8.65 17.48
N MET A 19 -7.71 8.06 16.27
CA MET A 19 -7.64 8.81 15.02
C MET A 19 -8.86 9.72 14.84
N MET A 20 -10.06 9.21 15.12
CA MET A 20 -11.30 10.00 15.10
C MET A 20 -11.18 11.23 16.01
N MET A 21 -10.81 11.03 17.27
CA MET A 21 -10.65 12.14 18.23
C MET A 21 -9.55 13.11 17.83
N TRP A 22 -8.43 12.62 17.30
CA TRP A 22 -7.32 13.48 16.87
C TRP A 22 -7.75 14.47 15.80
N PHE A 23 -8.42 14.02 14.73
CA PHE A 23 -8.85 14.89 13.64
C PHE A 23 -10.08 15.75 13.98
N LEU A 24 -10.88 15.36 14.98
CA LEU A 24 -11.91 16.24 15.55
C LEU A 24 -11.30 17.45 16.25
N VAL A 25 -10.19 17.25 16.98
CA VAL A 25 -9.48 18.32 17.68
C VAL A 25 -8.51 19.06 16.75
N ASN A 26 -8.00 18.40 15.71
CA ASN A 26 -7.02 18.93 14.75
C ASN A 26 -7.55 18.82 13.30
N PRO A 27 -8.59 19.58 12.92
CA PRO A 27 -9.18 19.48 11.59
C PRO A 27 -8.18 19.94 10.50
N PRO A 28 -8.14 19.32 9.31
CA PRO A 28 -7.19 19.63 8.24
C PRO A 28 -7.58 20.89 7.44
N GLY A 29 -7.98 21.95 8.14
CA GLY A 29 -8.48 23.18 7.54
C GLY A 29 -9.75 22.96 6.72
N LYS A 30 -9.67 23.19 5.41
CA LYS A 30 -10.81 23.08 4.48
C LYS A 30 -10.91 21.73 3.76
N ALA A 31 -9.92 20.86 3.93
CA ALA A 31 -9.97 19.51 3.34
C ALA A 31 -10.95 18.63 4.11
N THR A 32 -11.50 17.62 3.44
CA THR A 32 -12.28 16.58 4.09
C THR A 32 -11.33 15.51 4.65
N ILE A 33 -11.64 14.97 5.81
CA ILE A 33 -11.00 13.79 6.39
C ILE A 33 -12.03 12.67 6.47
N GLU A 34 -11.68 11.51 5.97
CA GLU A 34 -12.42 10.27 6.14
C GLU A 34 -11.52 9.29 6.88
N ILE A 35 -12.00 8.76 8.00
CA ILE A 35 -11.27 7.80 8.81
C ILE A 35 -12.00 6.47 8.66
N LEU A 36 -11.27 5.44 8.25
CA LEU A 36 -11.80 4.13 7.92
C LEU A 36 -11.17 3.09 8.85
N ASN A 37 -12.01 2.26 9.46
CA ASN A 37 -11.58 1.07 10.18
C ASN A 37 -11.52 -0.10 9.19
N ILE A 38 -10.37 -0.77 9.10
CA ILE A 38 -10.18 -1.94 8.24
C ILE A 38 -11.20 -3.06 8.52
N ASP A 39 -11.59 -3.23 9.79
CA ASP A 39 -12.52 -4.29 10.22
C ASP A 39 -13.97 -4.03 9.77
N GLU A 40 -14.27 -2.79 9.36
CA GLU A 40 -15.58 -2.36 8.90
C GLU A 40 -15.69 -2.34 7.36
N LEU A 41 -14.62 -2.68 6.63
CA LEU A 41 -14.55 -2.68 5.16
C LEU A 41 -15.26 -3.89 4.52
N LYS A 42 -16.50 -4.16 4.94
CA LYS A 42 -17.33 -5.31 4.55
C LYS A 42 -17.63 -5.42 3.05
N TRP A 43 -17.33 -4.38 2.27
CA TRP A 43 -17.54 -4.32 0.83
C TRP A 43 -16.35 -4.80 0.00
N LEU A 44 -15.21 -5.13 0.62
CA LEU A 44 -14.10 -5.73 -0.11
C LEU A 44 -14.53 -7.08 -0.75
N PRO A 45 -13.91 -7.51 -1.86
CA PRO A 45 -14.21 -8.82 -2.42
C PRO A 45 -14.00 -9.94 -1.38
N THR A 46 -14.76 -11.03 -1.48
CA THR A 46 -14.64 -12.16 -0.53
C THR A 46 -13.20 -12.65 -0.42
N GLY A 47 -12.48 -12.79 -1.53
CA GLY A 47 -11.06 -13.19 -1.53
C GLY A 47 -10.13 -12.23 -0.78
N ALA A 48 -10.43 -10.93 -0.78
CA ALA A 48 -9.68 -9.94 0.00
C ALA A 48 -9.94 -10.13 1.49
N HIS A 49 -11.20 -10.32 1.88
CA HIS A 49 -11.58 -10.60 3.27
C HIS A 49 -10.91 -11.87 3.81
N THR A 50 -10.95 -12.97 3.06
CA THR A 50 -10.33 -14.23 3.51
C THR A 50 -8.83 -14.08 3.72
N LEU A 51 -8.15 -13.37 2.81
CA LEU A 51 -6.73 -13.10 2.92
C LEU A 51 -6.40 -12.22 4.13
N LEU A 52 -7.14 -11.12 4.33
CA LEU A 52 -6.91 -10.21 5.45
C LEU A 52 -7.16 -10.91 6.80
N GLN A 53 -8.21 -11.75 6.91
CA GLN A 53 -8.48 -12.55 8.10
C GLN A 53 -7.38 -13.59 8.36
N GLN A 54 -6.84 -14.22 7.31
CA GLN A 54 -5.74 -15.17 7.47
C GLN A 54 -4.47 -14.46 7.97
N LEU A 55 -4.16 -13.29 7.40
CA LEU A 55 -3.02 -12.47 7.81
C LEU A 55 -3.18 -11.98 9.26
N GLU A 56 -4.39 -11.59 9.67
CA GLU A 56 -4.68 -11.18 11.05
C GLU A 56 -4.49 -12.34 12.05
N LYS A 57 -4.94 -13.55 11.68
CA LYS A 57 -4.70 -14.76 12.48
C LYS A 57 -3.21 -15.07 12.59
N ASP A 58 -2.49 -15.06 11.48
CA ASP A 58 -1.05 -15.32 11.44
C ASP A 58 -0.25 -14.28 12.24
N TYR A 59 -0.70 -13.01 12.20
CA TYR A 59 -0.13 -11.91 12.98
C TYR A 59 -0.37 -12.10 14.49
N SER A 60 -1.58 -12.53 14.87
CA SER A 60 -1.99 -12.66 16.28
C SER A 60 -1.53 -13.96 16.94
N SER A 61 -1.34 -15.03 16.17
CA SER A 61 -1.12 -16.37 16.73
C SER A 61 0.32 -16.64 17.17
N SER A 62 1.29 -15.77 16.89
CA SER A 62 2.74 -16.00 17.12
C SER A 62 3.29 -17.31 16.50
N SER A 63 2.46 -18.08 15.80
CA SER A 63 2.79 -19.33 15.10
C SER A 63 3.44 -19.04 13.76
N ILE A 64 4.36 -18.09 13.77
CA ILE A 64 5.08 -17.71 12.59
C ILE A 64 5.99 -18.88 12.25
N SER A 65 5.77 -19.50 11.09
CA SER A 65 6.83 -20.21 10.38
C SER A 65 8.10 -19.37 10.53
N ARG A 66 9.20 -19.92 11.03
CA ARG A 66 10.41 -19.22 11.55
C ARG A 66 11.05 -18.11 10.67
N ASN A 67 10.49 -17.81 9.50
CA ASN A 67 10.97 -16.88 8.49
C ASN A 67 10.05 -15.68 8.16
N ARG A 68 8.88 -15.47 8.80
CA ARG A 68 8.05 -14.26 8.55
C ARG A 68 8.16 -13.28 9.74
N ASN A 69 8.45 -12.01 9.48
CA ASN A 69 8.50 -11.01 10.55
C ASN A 69 7.08 -10.49 10.81
N PRO A 70 6.55 -10.53 12.05
CA PRO A 70 5.18 -10.11 12.34
C PRO A 70 4.93 -8.66 11.93
N LYS A 71 5.95 -7.79 11.97
CA LYS A 71 5.85 -6.39 11.52
C LYS A 71 5.37 -6.25 10.07
N TYR A 72 5.65 -7.23 9.22
CA TYR A 72 5.24 -7.22 7.80
C TYR A 72 3.94 -7.99 7.53
N ALA A 73 3.41 -8.70 8.52
CA ALA A 73 2.17 -9.48 8.39
C ALA A 73 0.90 -8.67 8.68
N SER A 74 1.02 -7.39 9.06
CA SER A 74 -0.14 -6.53 9.32
C SER A 74 -1.09 -6.49 8.10
N PRO A 75 -2.39 -6.75 8.26
CA PRO A 75 -3.38 -6.65 7.18
C PRO A 75 -3.38 -5.29 6.49
N LEU A 76 -3.08 -4.20 7.21
CA LEU A 76 -2.95 -2.85 6.65
C LEU A 76 -1.83 -2.75 5.59
N ASN A 77 -0.75 -3.52 5.75
CA ASN A 77 0.29 -3.58 4.72
C ASN A 77 -0.24 -4.24 3.45
N HIS A 78 -1.14 -5.21 3.54
CA HIS A 78 -1.68 -5.91 2.37
C HIS A 78 -2.86 -5.17 1.73
N LEU A 79 -3.52 -4.27 2.48
CA LEU A 79 -4.63 -3.46 1.97
C LEU A 79 -4.25 -2.60 0.75
N ARG A 80 -2.97 -2.24 0.60
CA ARG A 80 -2.45 -1.49 -0.57
C ARG A 80 -2.76 -2.16 -1.91
N PHE A 81 -2.86 -3.50 -1.95
CA PHE A 81 -3.17 -4.24 -3.17
C PHE A 81 -4.66 -4.20 -3.52
N PHE A 82 -5.49 -3.71 -2.61
CA PHE A 82 -6.94 -3.57 -2.74
C PHE A 82 -7.39 -2.10 -2.85
N LEU A 83 -6.46 -1.16 -3.13
CA LEU A 83 -6.79 0.26 -3.32
C LEU A 83 -7.89 0.49 -4.38
N PRO A 84 -7.91 -0.22 -5.54
CA PRO A 84 -8.98 -0.04 -6.51
C PRO A 84 -10.36 -0.45 -6.00
N GLU A 85 -10.43 -1.47 -5.14
CA GLU A 85 -11.64 -2.01 -4.51
C GLU A 85 -12.08 -1.16 -3.32
N LEU A 86 -11.12 -0.63 -2.56
CA LEU A 86 -11.36 0.27 -1.45
C LEU A 86 -11.93 1.61 -1.94
N PHE A 87 -11.42 2.10 -3.07
CA PHE A 87 -11.80 3.40 -3.64
C PHE A 87 -12.25 3.26 -5.12
N PRO A 88 -13.40 2.61 -5.39
CA PRO A 88 -13.86 2.28 -6.75
C PRO A 88 -14.12 3.52 -7.61
N ALA A 89 -14.53 4.63 -6.99
CA ALA A 89 -14.79 5.89 -7.67
C ALA A 89 -13.51 6.70 -7.98
N LEU A 90 -12.37 6.35 -7.37
CA LEU A 90 -11.13 7.08 -7.55
C LEU A 90 -10.31 6.53 -8.72
N HIS A 91 -9.66 7.45 -9.44
CA HIS A 91 -8.82 7.14 -10.59
C HIS A 91 -7.32 7.20 -10.26
N LYS A 92 -6.93 7.98 -9.26
CA LYS A 92 -5.54 8.18 -8.87
C LYS A 92 -5.49 8.49 -7.37
N ILE A 93 -4.45 8.02 -6.67
CA ILE A 93 -4.22 8.26 -5.24
C ILE A 93 -2.74 8.56 -5.01
N ILE A 94 -2.43 9.45 -4.07
CA ILE A 94 -1.11 9.51 -3.43
C ILE A 94 -1.23 8.78 -2.10
N LEU A 95 -0.52 7.66 -1.96
CA LEU A 95 -0.46 6.89 -0.74
C LEU A 95 0.72 7.39 0.10
N LEU A 96 0.49 7.60 1.39
CA LEU A 96 1.50 8.00 2.37
C LEU A 96 1.47 6.99 3.51
N ASP A 97 2.63 6.46 3.89
CA ASP A 97 2.76 5.65 5.10
C ASP A 97 2.56 6.52 6.35
N HIS A 98 2.20 5.86 7.45
CA HIS A 98 1.88 6.50 8.74
C HIS A 98 3.03 7.29 9.37
N ASP A 99 4.27 7.04 8.96
CA ASP A 99 5.50 7.68 9.45
C ASP A 99 6.04 8.77 8.50
N VAL A 100 5.25 9.17 7.51
CA VAL A 100 5.64 10.22 6.55
C VAL A 100 5.27 11.62 7.03
N VAL A 101 6.25 12.53 6.96
CA VAL A 101 6.03 13.97 7.16
C VAL A 101 6.10 14.70 5.82
N VAL A 102 4.98 15.31 5.41
CA VAL A 102 4.89 16.12 4.19
C VAL A 102 5.28 17.57 4.49
N GLN A 103 6.42 18.00 3.94
CA GLN A 103 6.94 19.36 4.17
C GLN A 103 6.70 20.32 2.99
N ARG A 104 6.24 19.82 1.85
CA ARG A 104 6.05 20.61 0.62
C ARG A 104 4.79 20.18 -0.14
N ASP A 105 4.32 21.07 -1.00
CA ASP A 105 3.19 20.82 -1.89
C ASP A 105 3.42 19.60 -2.80
N LEU A 106 2.49 18.65 -2.77
CA LEU A 106 2.53 17.42 -3.58
C LEU A 106 1.87 17.59 -4.96
N SER A 107 1.39 18.79 -5.32
CA SER A 107 0.63 18.97 -6.56
C SER A 107 1.45 18.69 -7.81
N ARG A 108 2.79 18.87 -7.75
CA ARG A 108 3.69 18.46 -8.84
C ARG A 108 3.69 16.94 -9.05
N LEU A 109 3.70 16.18 -7.97
CA LEU A 109 3.61 14.71 -8.02
C LEU A 109 2.25 14.28 -8.58
N TRP A 110 1.16 14.87 -8.09
CA TRP A 110 -0.19 14.56 -8.59
C TRP A 110 -0.35 14.72 -10.12
N ARG A 111 0.24 15.79 -10.68
CA ARG A 111 0.21 16.10 -12.12
C ARG A 111 1.18 15.29 -12.97
N LEU A 112 1.97 14.41 -12.36
CA LEU A 112 2.94 13.60 -13.09
C LEU A 112 2.22 12.73 -14.14
N ASN A 113 2.78 12.71 -15.35
CA ASN A 113 2.34 11.81 -16.40
C ASN A 113 2.86 10.41 -16.06
N MET A 114 1.95 9.48 -15.79
CA MET A 114 2.30 8.12 -15.39
C MET A 114 2.74 7.26 -16.59
N HIS A 115 2.63 7.75 -17.84
CA HIS A 115 3.04 7.04 -19.05
C HIS A 115 2.48 5.60 -19.14
N GLY A 116 1.22 5.40 -18.71
CA GLY A 116 0.57 4.09 -18.68
C GLY A 116 1.12 3.13 -17.61
N LYS A 117 1.92 3.62 -16.66
CA LYS A 117 2.37 2.86 -15.49
C LYS A 117 1.35 2.98 -14.36
N VAL A 118 1.20 1.89 -13.61
CA VAL A 118 0.26 1.83 -12.49
C VAL A 118 0.77 2.57 -11.27
N ILE A 119 2.08 2.56 -11.03
CA ILE A 119 2.70 3.11 -9.84
C ILE A 119 3.85 4.07 -10.21
N GLY A 120 3.95 5.17 -9.47
CA GLY A 120 5.07 6.09 -9.46
C GLY A 120 5.76 6.01 -8.10
N VAL A 121 7.08 5.81 -8.12
CA VAL A 121 7.89 5.43 -6.94
C VAL A 121 9.18 6.24 -6.90
N VAL A 122 9.89 6.18 -5.77
CA VAL A 122 11.25 6.72 -5.62
C VAL A 122 12.24 5.56 -5.59
N GLU A 123 13.10 5.46 -6.59
CA GLU A 123 14.14 4.41 -6.65
C GLU A 123 15.23 4.62 -5.59
N THR A 124 15.76 3.53 -5.04
CA THR A 124 16.80 3.58 -3.99
C THR A 124 18.20 3.24 -4.48
N CYS A 125 18.37 2.99 -5.78
CA CYS A 125 19.66 2.63 -6.41
C CYS A 125 20.48 3.82 -6.92
N GLY A 126 20.06 5.07 -6.68
CA GLY A 126 20.75 6.26 -7.18
C GLY A 126 22.13 6.46 -6.52
N ASP A 127 22.39 7.64 -5.97
CA ASP A 127 23.68 7.98 -5.33
C ASP A 127 23.96 7.21 -4.01
N SER A 128 23.37 6.04 -3.82
CA SER A 128 23.61 5.17 -2.67
C SER A 128 24.94 4.45 -2.82
N GLU A 129 25.77 4.48 -1.77
CA GLU A 129 27.01 3.68 -1.68
C GLU A 129 26.74 2.16 -1.71
N SER A 130 25.49 1.73 -1.52
CA SER A 130 25.04 0.34 -1.59
C SER A 130 23.65 0.24 -2.25
N PRO A 131 23.57 0.24 -3.60
CA PRO A 131 22.31 0.08 -4.29
C PRO A 131 21.67 -1.24 -3.91
N ARG A 132 20.41 -1.19 -3.44
CA ARG A 132 19.67 -2.38 -3.07
C ARG A 132 18.88 -2.89 -4.27
N HIS A 133 19.25 -4.08 -4.73
CA HIS A 133 18.58 -4.79 -5.80
C HIS A 133 17.67 -5.89 -5.22
N LEU A 134 16.82 -6.45 -6.07
CA LEU A 134 15.80 -7.42 -5.67
C LEU A 134 16.40 -8.74 -5.15
N ASP A 135 17.61 -9.09 -5.56
CA ASP A 135 18.39 -10.23 -5.05
C ASP A 135 18.68 -10.17 -3.54
N THR A 136 18.67 -8.97 -2.96
CA THR A 136 18.79 -8.79 -1.50
C THR A 136 17.53 -9.19 -0.73
N LEU A 137 16.38 -9.33 -1.40
CA LEU A 137 15.09 -9.66 -0.78
C LEU A 137 14.56 -11.03 -1.19
N LEU A 138 14.84 -11.49 -2.41
CA LEU A 138 14.30 -12.72 -2.97
C LEU A 138 15.40 -13.76 -3.19
N ASN A 139 15.04 -15.03 -2.96
CA ASN A 139 15.92 -16.15 -3.27
C ASN A 139 15.84 -16.50 -4.76
N PHE A 140 16.79 -16.02 -5.56
CA PHE A 140 16.89 -16.32 -6.99
C PHE A 140 17.35 -17.76 -7.31
N SER A 141 17.62 -18.60 -6.30
CA SER A 141 17.79 -20.04 -6.52
C SER A 141 16.45 -20.75 -6.78
N ASP A 142 15.32 -20.12 -6.40
CA ASP A 142 13.98 -20.63 -6.70
C ASP A 142 13.66 -20.41 -8.20
N PRO A 143 13.35 -21.48 -8.96
CA PRO A 143 13.03 -21.37 -10.38
C PRO A 143 11.83 -20.45 -10.69
N LEU A 144 10.82 -20.37 -9.81
CA LEU A 144 9.66 -19.51 -9.98
C LEU A 144 10.06 -18.03 -9.88
N VAL A 145 10.96 -17.71 -8.94
CA VAL A 145 11.50 -16.35 -8.77
C VAL A 145 12.41 -15.98 -9.94
N ALA A 146 13.36 -16.85 -10.28
CA ALA A 146 14.34 -16.60 -11.33
C ALA A 146 13.71 -16.45 -12.72
N SER A 147 12.60 -17.13 -12.98
CA SER A 147 11.86 -17.01 -14.25
C SER A 147 10.93 -15.80 -14.32
N SER A 148 10.50 -15.26 -13.17
CA SER A 148 9.52 -14.17 -13.11
C SER A 148 10.15 -12.79 -12.88
N PHE A 149 11.33 -12.72 -12.26
CA PHE A 149 11.95 -11.47 -11.83
C PHE A 149 13.40 -11.36 -12.31
N ASN A 150 13.90 -10.12 -12.38
CA ASN A 150 15.30 -9.83 -12.67
C ASN A 150 16.01 -9.44 -11.37
N SER A 151 17.11 -10.15 -11.05
CA SER A 151 17.93 -9.93 -9.84
C SER A 151 18.42 -8.49 -9.72
N ASN A 152 18.77 -7.88 -10.85
CA ASN A 152 19.34 -6.52 -10.91
C ASN A 152 18.26 -5.43 -10.86
N THR A 153 16.99 -5.78 -10.68
CA THR A 153 15.91 -4.80 -10.54
C THR A 153 16.13 -3.98 -9.28
N CYS A 154 16.12 -2.67 -9.45
CA CYS A 154 16.30 -1.74 -8.35
C CYS A 154 15.10 -1.73 -7.41
N LEU A 155 15.38 -1.78 -6.10
CA LEU A 155 14.37 -1.53 -5.10
C LEU A 155 14.00 -0.04 -5.09
N TRP A 156 12.82 0.21 -4.54
CA TRP A 156 12.23 1.52 -4.43
C TRP A 156 11.62 1.70 -3.05
N ALA A 157 11.57 2.94 -2.59
CA ALA A 157 10.98 3.30 -1.31
C ALA A 157 9.46 3.34 -1.45
N PHE A 158 8.76 2.64 -0.54
CA PHE A 158 7.31 2.59 -0.54
C PHE A 158 6.65 3.68 0.33
N GLY A 159 7.41 4.43 1.14
CA GLY A 159 6.81 5.40 2.09
C GLY A 159 5.84 6.39 1.46
N MET A 160 6.07 6.78 0.20
CA MET A 160 5.12 7.57 -0.58
C MET A 160 5.09 7.08 -2.03
N ASN A 161 3.88 6.83 -2.55
CA ASN A 161 3.70 6.41 -3.94
C ASN A 161 2.49 7.08 -4.57
N ILE A 162 2.49 7.14 -5.90
CA ILE A 162 1.34 7.55 -6.69
C ILE A 162 0.79 6.31 -7.39
N PHE A 163 -0.51 6.05 -7.24
CA PHE A 163 -1.19 4.95 -7.91
C PHE A 163 -2.18 5.48 -8.93
N ASP A 164 -2.12 5.01 -10.17
CA ASP A 164 -3.19 5.13 -11.16
C ASP A 164 -4.12 3.91 -11.03
N LEU A 165 -5.24 4.11 -10.34
CA LEU A 165 -6.22 3.06 -10.07
C LEU A 165 -6.99 2.65 -11.33
N ARG A 166 -7.10 3.52 -12.35
CA ARG A 166 -7.70 3.11 -13.63
C ARG A 166 -6.80 2.12 -14.34
N GLU A 167 -5.51 2.43 -14.40
CA GLU A 167 -4.54 1.55 -15.04
C GLU A 167 -4.35 0.25 -14.26
N TRP A 168 -4.40 0.30 -12.91
CA TRP A 168 -4.41 -0.89 -12.06
C TRP A 168 -5.58 -1.82 -12.41
N ARG A 169 -6.80 -1.28 -12.50
CA ARG A 169 -8.00 -2.06 -12.89
C ARG A 169 -7.87 -2.61 -14.31
N ARG A 170 -7.39 -1.81 -15.26
CA ARG A 170 -7.20 -2.23 -16.66
C ARG A 170 -6.25 -3.42 -16.78
N GLN A 171 -5.21 -3.48 -15.95
CA GLN A 171 -4.24 -4.57 -15.91
C GLN A 171 -4.60 -5.70 -14.94
N ASN A 172 -5.68 -5.54 -14.16
CA ASN A 172 -6.15 -6.51 -13.17
C ASN A 172 -5.07 -6.97 -12.17
N LEU A 173 -4.28 -6.02 -11.64
CA LEU A 173 -3.12 -6.35 -10.80
C LEU A 173 -3.50 -6.93 -9.43
N THR A 174 -4.71 -6.66 -8.93
CA THR A 174 -5.21 -7.31 -7.69
C THR A 174 -5.30 -8.83 -7.88
N ALA A 175 -5.73 -9.30 -9.05
CA ALA A 175 -5.77 -10.74 -9.35
C ALA A 175 -4.38 -11.36 -9.46
N VAL A 176 -3.40 -10.62 -10.01
CA VAL A 176 -2.00 -11.06 -10.04
C VAL A 176 -1.48 -11.23 -8.61
N TYR A 177 -1.75 -10.28 -7.73
CA TYR A 177 -1.38 -10.36 -6.33
C TYR A 177 -2.00 -11.57 -5.62
N HIS A 178 -3.30 -11.85 -5.83
CA HIS A 178 -3.95 -13.06 -5.31
C HIS A 178 -3.25 -14.34 -5.76
N LYS A 179 -2.94 -14.45 -7.05
CA LYS A 179 -2.23 -15.62 -7.59
C LYS A 179 -0.88 -15.84 -6.88
N TRP A 180 -0.14 -14.78 -6.54
CA TRP A 180 1.13 -14.90 -5.82
C TRP A 180 0.97 -15.28 -4.34
N GLN A 181 -0.17 -15.00 -3.72
CA GLN A 181 -0.44 -15.41 -2.33
C GLN A 181 -0.84 -16.89 -2.21
N GLU A 182 -1.35 -17.48 -3.29
CA GLU A 182 -1.75 -18.90 -3.35
C GLU A 182 -0.60 -19.85 -3.71
N LEU A 183 0.56 -19.31 -4.13
CA LEU A 183 1.80 -20.05 -4.41
C LEU A 183 2.60 -20.31 -3.13
#